data_AF-A0A965JTF5-F1
#
_entry.id   AF-A0A965JTF5-F1
#
_cell.length_a   1.000
_cell.length_b   1.000
_cell.length_c   1.000
_cell.angle_alpha   90.00
_cell.angle_beta   90.00
_cell.angle_gamma   90.00
#
_symmetry.space_group_name_H-M   'P 1'
#
loop_
_entity.id
_entity.type
_entity.pdbx_description
1 polymer ?
#
loop_
_entity_poly.entity_id
_entity_poly.type
_entity_poly.pdbx_seq_one_letter_code
_entity_poly.pdbx_strand_id
1 'polypeptide(L)'
;MTALLRASRYYVPLLFTLLYIAFEFSFNYQLLDITGPMVTEETLQGLEFWGRVLSGIGFGFTMHRWVQRYFENTTLSLIICFALGITSMWHLQKEVTDHLVAQASLEDKKVALVLGQLAQKAAQGELSTLQARPLFTDDIGQEDRKIVESLFPAMALFVPNRIAQLAAWQGVPEIQMTAYLASDIPAQHLDNAYRNLIVPPLTLGISLFFALLNLAQLISSIISPWIWGVQASYKRFAVSMALFGLLLTYSFAGHNPFVHSQAYQQDFRKTLWQEDRTLAVLTEWSSYGVPSWYPLAHWCNQYVLRDVKLRRPY
;
A
#
# COMPACT_ATOMS: atom_id res chain seq x y z
N MET A 1 -31.80 25.02 -20.07
CA MET A 1 -30.76 24.02 -19.72
C MET A 1 -31.45 22.86 -18.99
N THR A 2 -31.61 21.72 -19.67
CA THR A 2 -32.55 20.65 -19.28
C THR A 2 -32.10 19.88 -18.03
N ALA A 3 -33.06 19.40 -17.23
CA ALA A 3 -32.81 18.62 -16.01
C ALA A 3 -31.89 17.40 -16.23
N LEU A 4 -31.92 16.81 -17.43
CA LEU A 4 -31.04 15.73 -17.89
C LEU A 4 -29.55 16.11 -17.92
N LEU A 5 -29.21 17.34 -18.33
CA LEU A 5 -27.81 17.82 -18.34
C LEU A 5 -27.29 18.07 -16.92
N ARG A 6 -28.19 18.45 -15.99
CA ARG A 6 -27.83 18.65 -14.58
C ARG A 6 -27.68 17.30 -13.83
N ALA A 7 -28.51 16.31 -14.18
CA ALA A 7 -28.41 14.96 -13.65
C ALA A 7 -27.12 14.26 -14.13
N SER A 8 -26.81 14.29 -15.43
CA SER A 8 -25.60 13.66 -15.99
C SER A 8 -24.31 14.24 -15.40
N ARG A 9 -24.21 15.56 -15.20
CA ARG A 9 -23.07 16.20 -14.50
C ARG A 9 -22.84 15.66 -13.08
N TYR A 10 -23.88 15.15 -12.42
CA TYR A 10 -23.78 14.63 -11.06
C TYR A 10 -23.50 13.12 -11.02
N TYR A 11 -24.25 12.35 -11.79
CA TYR A 11 -24.22 10.88 -11.72
C TYR A 11 -23.04 10.26 -12.48
N VAL A 12 -22.57 10.88 -13.57
CA VAL A 12 -21.45 10.34 -14.36
C VAL A 12 -20.17 10.24 -13.52
N PRO A 13 -19.69 11.30 -12.83
CA PRO A 13 -18.52 11.19 -11.97
C PRO A 13 -18.69 10.17 -10.83
N LEU A 14 -19.91 9.97 -10.33
CA LEU A 14 -20.20 8.97 -9.29
C LEU A 14 -20.01 7.55 -9.80
N LEU A 15 -20.55 7.24 -10.97
CA LEU A 15 -20.38 5.93 -11.60
C LEU A 15 -18.90 5.63 -11.85
N PHE A 16 -18.15 6.59 -12.40
CA PHE A 16 -16.72 6.42 -12.63
C PHE A 16 -15.92 6.27 -11.32
N THR A 17 -16.31 6.98 -10.26
CA THR A 17 -15.70 6.82 -8.93
C THR A 17 -15.97 5.43 -8.36
N LEU A 18 -17.21 4.92 -8.50
CA LEU A 18 -17.57 3.57 -8.05
C LEU A 18 -16.75 2.50 -8.78
N LEU A 19 -16.63 2.63 -10.11
CA LEU A 19 -15.78 1.73 -10.90
C LEU A 19 -14.32 1.80 -10.43
N TYR A 20 -13.77 3.01 -10.30
CA TYR A 20 -12.40 3.21 -9.80
C TYR A 20 -12.16 2.56 -8.44
N ILE A 21 -13.05 2.76 -7.46
CA ILE A 21 -12.92 2.15 -6.13
C ILE A 21 -12.90 0.62 -6.23
N ALA A 22 -13.76 0.04 -7.07
CA ALA A 22 -13.77 -1.40 -7.27
C ALA A 22 -12.47 -1.90 -7.92
N PHE A 23 -11.93 -1.18 -8.91
CA PHE A 23 -10.63 -1.48 -9.51
C PHE A 23 -9.50 -1.39 -8.47
N GLU A 24 -9.49 -0.37 -7.61
CA GLU A 24 -8.45 -0.21 -6.58
C GLU A 24 -8.47 -1.29 -5.53
N PHE A 25 -9.65 -1.61 -4.99
CA PHE A 25 -9.77 -2.69 -4.02
C PHE A 25 -9.34 -4.02 -4.64
N SER A 26 -9.67 -4.25 -5.92
CA SER A 26 -9.19 -5.43 -6.64
C SER A 26 -7.68 -5.43 -6.85
N PHE A 27 -7.07 -4.27 -7.13
CA PHE A 27 -5.62 -4.11 -7.27
C PHE A 27 -4.89 -4.37 -5.94
N ASN A 28 -5.38 -3.82 -4.83
CA ASN A 28 -4.83 -4.09 -3.49
C ASN A 28 -4.82 -5.59 -3.17
N TYR A 29 -5.90 -6.30 -3.53
CA TYR A 29 -5.96 -7.76 -3.40
C TYR A 29 -4.89 -8.46 -4.25
N GLN A 30 -4.77 -8.12 -5.54
CA GLN A 30 -3.77 -8.74 -6.42
C GLN A 30 -2.34 -8.43 -6.00
N LEU A 31 -2.10 -7.25 -5.43
CA LEU A 31 -0.78 -6.85 -5.01
C LEU A 31 -0.24 -7.84 -3.98
N LEU A 32 -1.05 -8.24 -2.99
CA LEU A 32 -0.70 -9.27 -2.01
C LEU A 32 -0.38 -10.63 -2.65
N ASP A 33 -1.06 -10.99 -3.73
CA ASP A 33 -0.81 -12.24 -4.47
C ASP A 33 0.50 -12.18 -5.29
N ILE A 34 0.91 -11.00 -5.70
CA ILE A 34 2.06 -10.78 -6.60
C ILE A 34 3.35 -10.53 -5.80
N THR A 35 3.25 -9.95 -4.59
CA THR A 35 4.40 -9.62 -3.72
C THR A 35 4.90 -10.79 -2.87
N GLY A 36 4.83 -12.01 -3.39
CA GLY A 36 5.48 -13.19 -2.80
C GLY A 36 7.01 -13.07 -2.79
N PRO A 37 7.76 -14.19 -2.65
CA PRO A 37 9.21 -14.15 -2.44
C PRO A 37 9.89 -13.36 -3.57
N MET A 38 10.98 -12.65 -3.23
CA MET A 38 11.64 -11.61 -4.03
C MET A 38 11.10 -11.43 -5.47
N VAL A 39 10.28 -10.39 -5.63
CA VAL A 39 9.58 -10.08 -6.87
C VAL A 39 10.57 -9.85 -8.02
N THR A 40 10.28 -10.41 -9.19
CA THR A 40 11.11 -10.19 -10.39
C THR A 40 11.08 -8.73 -10.80
N GLU A 41 12.15 -8.23 -11.41
CA GLU A 41 12.25 -6.82 -11.83
C GLU A 41 11.08 -6.36 -12.72
N GLU A 42 10.63 -7.22 -13.65
CA GLU A 42 9.48 -6.95 -14.50
C GLU A 42 8.19 -6.75 -13.69
N THR A 43 7.98 -7.63 -12.70
CA THR A 43 6.80 -7.60 -11.84
C THR A 43 6.83 -6.37 -10.92
N LEU A 44 8.00 -6.06 -10.34
CA LEU A 44 8.21 -4.87 -9.52
C LEU A 44 7.90 -3.59 -10.30
N GLN A 45 8.40 -3.47 -11.52
CA GLN A 45 8.12 -2.32 -12.40
C GLN A 45 6.63 -2.25 -12.77
N GLY A 46 5.96 -3.40 -12.93
CA GLY A 46 4.51 -3.48 -13.11
C GLY A 46 3.72 -2.96 -11.90
N LEU A 47 4.15 -3.31 -10.69
CA LEU A 47 3.56 -2.79 -9.45
C LEU A 47 3.72 -1.27 -9.35
N GLU A 48 4.94 -0.76 -9.56
CA GLU A 48 5.20 0.67 -9.54
C GLU A 48 4.35 1.42 -10.59
N PHE A 49 4.23 0.85 -11.79
CA PHE A 49 3.42 1.44 -12.86
C PHE A 49 1.95 1.55 -12.47
N TRP A 50 1.32 0.43 -12.10
CA TRP A 50 -0.11 0.42 -11.75
C TRP A 50 -0.40 1.18 -10.46
N GLY A 51 0.50 1.11 -9.48
CA GLY A 51 0.44 1.90 -8.25
C GLY A 51 0.38 3.40 -8.53
N ARG A 52 1.27 3.91 -9.40
CA ARG A 52 1.30 5.31 -9.81
C ARG A 52 0.06 5.72 -10.61
N VAL A 53 -0.36 4.90 -11.57
CA VAL A 53 -1.52 5.18 -12.43
C VAL A 53 -2.80 5.24 -11.62
N LEU A 54 -3.07 4.21 -10.82
CA LEU A 54 -4.31 4.10 -10.06
C LEU A 54 -4.40 5.18 -8.96
N SER A 55 -3.31 5.39 -8.21
CA SER A 55 -3.22 6.50 -7.25
C SER A 55 -3.42 7.86 -7.94
N GLY A 56 -2.87 8.02 -9.14
CA GLY A 56 -3.02 9.24 -9.96
C GLY A 56 -4.46 9.50 -10.39
N ILE A 57 -5.17 8.45 -10.80
CA ILE A 57 -6.61 8.53 -11.11
C ILE A 57 -7.41 8.89 -9.85
N GLY A 58 -7.12 8.24 -8.71
CA GLY A 58 -7.75 8.54 -7.42
C GLY A 58 -7.54 9.98 -6.96
N PHE A 59 -6.33 10.50 -7.13
CA PHE A 59 -6.01 11.89 -6.86
C PHE A 59 -6.73 12.83 -7.84
N GLY A 60 -6.80 12.46 -9.12
CA GLY A 60 -7.54 13.22 -10.13
C GLY A 60 -9.03 13.34 -9.83
N PHE A 61 -9.69 12.29 -9.33
CA PHE A 61 -11.08 12.39 -8.85
C PHE A 61 -11.22 13.37 -7.68
N THR A 62 -10.29 13.32 -6.74
CA THR A 62 -10.27 14.24 -5.59
C THR A 62 -10.12 15.69 -6.05
N MET A 63 -9.16 15.97 -6.93
CA MET A 63 -8.96 17.30 -7.51
C MET A 63 -10.18 17.77 -8.29
N HIS A 64 -10.76 16.91 -9.13
CA HIS A 64 -11.96 17.23 -9.91
C HIS A 64 -13.08 17.75 -8.99
N ARG A 65 -13.30 17.13 -7.84
CA ARG A 65 -14.34 17.55 -6.90
C ARG A 65 -14.13 18.96 -6.33
N TRP A 66 -12.89 19.39 -6.18
CA TRP A 66 -12.55 20.73 -5.71
C TRP A 66 -12.68 21.79 -6.81
N VAL A 67 -12.33 21.42 -8.05
CA VAL A 67 -12.27 22.39 -9.15
C VAL A 67 -13.51 22.37 -10.06
N GLN A 68 -14.39 21.36 -9.97
CA GLN A 68 -15.56 21.20 -10.85
C GLN A 68 -16.45 22.44 -10.97
N ARG A 69 -16.49 23.29 -9.94
CA ARG A 69 -17.25 24.55 -9.95
C ARG A 69 -16.72 25.59 -10.94
N TYR A 70 -15.45 25.47 -11.34
CA TYR A 70 -14.77 26.37 -12.27
C TYR A 70 -14.83 25.88 -13.72
N PHE A 71 -15.32 24.66 -13.97
CA PHE A 71 -15.39 24.09 -15.31
C PHE A 71 -16.84 23.94 -15.77
N GLU A 72 -17.13 24.42 -16.98
CA GLU A 72 -18.42 24.15 -17.63
C GLU A 72 -18.47 22.72 -18.19
N ASN A 73 -17.37 22.18 -18.70
CA ASN A 73 -17.33 20.83 -19.24
C ASN A 73 -16.76 19.85 -18.19
N THR A 74 -17.64 19.03 -17.59
CA THR A 74 -17.27 18.01 -16.59
C THR A 74 -16.26 17.00 -17.14
N THR A 75 -16.44 16.56 -18.39
CA THR A 75 -15.52 15.62 -19.03
C THR A 75 -14.15 16.22 -19.21
N LEU A 76 -14.06 17.47 -19.69
CA LEU A 76 -12.79 18.18 -19.82
C LEU A 76 -12.10 18.35 -18.46
N SER A 77 -12.87 18.71 -17.42
CA SER A 77 -12.35 18.82 -16.05
C SER A 77 -11.76 17.49 -15.55
N LEU A 78 -12.47 16.37 -15.78
CA LEU A 78 -11.98 15.03 -15.41
C LEU A 78 -10.70 14.68 -16.16
N ILE A 79 -10.64 14.91 -17.48
CA ILE A 79 -9.45 14.64 -18.29
C ILE A 79 -8.24 15.43 -17.77
N ILE A 80 -8.42 16.73 -17.52
CA ILE A 80 -7.34 17.59 -17.00
C ILE A 80 -6.92 17.11 -15.60
N CYS A 81 -7.86 16.81 -14.72
CA CYS A 81 -7.54 16.36 -13.36
C CYS A 81 -6.88 14.97 -13.35
N PHE A 82 -7.25 14.05 -14.24
CA PHE A 82 -6.55 12.77 -14.38
C PHE A 82 -5.16 12.94 -14.95
N ALA A 83 -4.98 13.76 -15.99
CA ALA A 83 -3.65 14.04 -16.54
C ALA A 83 -2.72 14.64 -15.49
N LEU A 84 -3.20 15.64 -14.74
CA LEU A 84 -2.46 16.23 -13.63
C LEU A 84 -2.23 15.24 -12.50
N GLY A 85 -3.22 14.41 -12.16
CA GLY A 85 -3.16 13.47 -11.05
C GLY A 85 -2.16 12.36 -11.31
N ILE A 86 -2.21 11.75 -12.49
CA ILE A 86 -1.25 10.74 -12.95
C ILE A 86 0.15 11.33 -13.03
N THR A 87 0.33 12.50 -13.65
CA THR A 87 1.65 13.16 -13.73
C THR A 87 2.21 13.44 -12.32
N SER A 88 1.37 13.94 -11.42
CA SER A 88 1.80 14.25 -10.04
C SER A 88 2.20 12.98 -9.28
N MET A 89 1.38 11.92 -9.33
CA MET A 89 1.69 10.66 -8.63
C MET A 89 2.86 9.92 -9.27
N TRP A 90 3.05 10.05 -10.58
CA TRP A 90 4.21 9.50 -11.27
C TRP A 90 5.51 10.06 -10.71
N HIS A 91 5.61 11.39 -10.60
CA HIS A 91 6.79 12.03 -10.02
C HIS A 91 6.86 11.80 -8.52
N LEU A 92 5.78 12.01 -7.76
CA LEU A 92 5.81 11.92 -6.30
C LEU A 92 6.22 10.53 -5.81
N GLN A 93 5.58 9.47 -6.30
CA GLN A 93 5.91 8.11 -5.83
C GLN A 93 7.31 7.71 -6.30
N LYS A 94 7.70 8.07 -7.54
CA LYS A 94 9.05 7.80 -8.03
C LYS A 94 10.12 8.49 -7.18
N GLU A 95 9.96 9.79 -6.90
CA GLU A 95 10.89 10.54 -6.07
C GLU A 95 10.97 9.97 -4.65
N VAL A 96 9.84 9.58 -4.05
CA VAL A 96 9.84 8.93 -2.73
C VAL A 96 10.61 7.60 -2.78
N THR A 97 10.35 6.73 -3.77
CA THR A 97 11.07 5.46 -3.93
C THR A 97 12.56 5.69 -4.14
N ASP A 98 12.93 6.55 -5.08
CA ASP A 98 14.33 6.83 -5.43
C ASP A 98 15.08 7.47 -4.25
N HIS A 99 14.41 8.36 -3.49
CA HIS A 99 14.97 8.97 -2.29
C HIS A 99 15.25 7.94 -1.18
N LEU A 100 14.30 7.04 -0.91
CA LEU A 100 14.47 5.98 0.08
C LEU A 100 15.61 5.02 -0.32
N VAL A 101 15.73 4.67 -1.60
CA VAL A 101 16.82 3.81 -2.11
C VAL A 101 18.17 4.53 -2.05
N ALA A 102 18.21 5.84 -2.33
CA ALA A 102 19.43 6.62 -2.32
C ALA A 102 19.97 6.86 -0.91
N GLN A 103 19.09 6.99 0.09
CA GLN A 103 19.48 7.16 1.49
C GLN A 103 19.88 5.85 2.19
N ALA A 104 19.37 4.71 1.72
CA ALA A 104 19.67 3.42 2.32
C ALA A 104 21.16 3.10 2.30
N SER A 105 21.70 2.67 3.44
CA SER A 105 23.10 2.26 3.53
C SER A 105 23.35 1.00 2.70
N LEU A 106 24.62 0.77 2.31
CA LEU A 106 24.99 -0.46 1.60
C LEU A 106 24.63 -1.72 2.43
N GLU A 107 24.75 -1.63 3.76
CA GLU A 107 24.37 -2.71 4.66
C GLU A 107 22.87 -2.96 4.62
N ASP A 108 22.03 -1.92 4.68
CA ASP A 108 20.56 -2.06 4.64
C ASP A 108 20.10 -2.70 3.33
N LYS A 109 20.74 -2.38 2.21
CA LYS A 109 20.44 -3.00 0.91
C LYS A 109 20.80 -4.49 0.88
N LYS A 110 21.91 -4.89 1.50
CA LYS A 110 22.29 -6.31 1.64
C LYS A 110 21.35 -7.04 2.61
N VAL A 111 20.92 -6.38 3.68
CA VAL A 111 19.92 -6.93 4.60
C VAL A 111 18.58 -7.11 3.89
N ALA A 112 18.15 -6.15 3.07
CA ALA A 112 16.92 -6.25 2.29
C ALA A 112 16.93 -7.49 1.37
N LEU A 113 18.08 -7.79 0.76
CA LEU A 113 18.29 -9.00 -0.04
C LEU A 113 18.06 -10.30 0.78
N VAL A 114 18.63 -10.37 1.99
CA VAL A 114 18.43 -11.53 2.90
C VAL A 114 16.98 -11.62 3.36
N LEU A 115 16.37 -10.50 3.76
CA LEU A 115 15.00 -10.45 4.26
C LEU A 115 13.97 -10.84 3.18
N GLY A 116 14.20 -10.46 1.93
CA GLY A 116 13.36 -10.87 0.80
C GLY A 116 13.32 -12.39 0.58
N GLN A 117 14.38 -13.11 0.97
CA GLN A 117 14.42 -14.58 0.93
C GLN A 117 13.73 -15.22 2.15
N LEU A 118 13.69 -14.49 3.28
CA LEU A 118 13.07 -14.94 4.53
C LEU A 118 11.57 -14.67 4.58
N ALA A 119 11.03 -13.85 3.69
CA ALA A 119 9.62 -13.47 3.64
C ALA A 119 8.66 -14.67 3.70
N GLN A 120 8.91 -15.70 2.88
CA GLN A 120 8.08 -16.91 2.84
C GLN A 120 8.14 -17.70 4.15
N LYS A 121 9.35 -17.86 4.73
CA LYS A 121 9.53 -18.53 6.04
C LYS A 121 8.85 -17.75 7.16
N ALA A 122 8.91 -16.42 7.11
CA ALA A 122 8.21 -15.55 8.04
C ALA A 122 6.70 -15.79 7.97
N ALA A 123 6.14 -15.78 6.76
CA ALA A 123 4.73 -16.03 6.52
C ALA A 123 4.26 -17.44 6.91
N GLN A 124 5.16 -18.43 6.91
CA GLN A 124 4.90 -19.79 7.38
C GLN A 124 5.00 -19.94 8.90
N GLY A 125 5.41 -18.90 9.62
CA GLY A 125 5.54 -18.93 11.09
C GLY A 125 6.80 -19.65 11.57
N GLU A 126 7.76 -19.88 10.67
CA GLU A 126 9.00 -20.60 10.99
C GLU A 126 10.04 -19.74 11.71
N LEU A 127 9.81 -18.43 11.80
CA LEU A 127 10.76 -17.48 12.34
C LEU A 127 10.37 -17.07 13.77
N SER A 128 11.40 -16.81 14.58
CA SER A 128 11.27 -16.28 15.95
C SER A 128 12.40 -15.32 16.26
N THR A 129 12.19 -14.39 17.20
CA THR A 129 13.25 -13.50 17.67
C THR A 129 14.32 -14.26 18.45
N LEU A 130 15.48 -13.64 18.68
CA LEU A 130 16.54 -14.22 19.52
C LEU A 130 16.07 -14.51 20.96
N GLN A 131 15.01 -13.83 21.43
CA GLN A 131 14.36 -14.08 22.71
C GLN A 131 13.31 -15.19 22.65
N ALA A 132 13.32 -16.01 21.58
CA ALA A 132 12.38 -17.08 21.32
C ALA A 132 10.90 -16.62 21.26
N ARG A 133 10.65 -15.36 20.86
CA ARG A 133 9.29 -14.88 20.61
C ARG A 133 8.91 -15.22 19.18
N PRO A 134 7.83 -15.97 18.94
CA PRO A 134 7.38 -16.25 17.59
C PRO A 134 6.90 -14.96 16.91
N LEU A 135 7.04 -14.87 15.58
CA LEU A 135 6.58 -13.70 14.83
C LEU A 135 5.06 -13.49 14.92
N PHE A 136 4.30 -14.56 15.14
CA PHE A 136 2.87 -14.57 15.47
C PHE A 136 2.55 -15.89 16.21
N THR A 137 1.50 -15.89 17.02
CA THR A 137 1.20 -17.00 17.96
C THR A 137 0.15 -17.98 17.48
N ASP A 138 -0.66 -17.60 16.49
CA ASP A 138 -1.79 -18.37 16.02
C ASP A 138 -1.52 -18.94 14.63
N ASP A 139 -2.21 -20.03 14.26
CA ASP A 139 -2.25 -20.43 12.85
C ASP A 139 -3.03 -19.36 12.08
N ILE A 140 -2.30 -18.61 11.25
CA ILE A 140 -2.86 -17.50 10.50
C ILE A 140 -3.44 -17.98 9.17
N GLY A 141 -4.56 -17.37 8.77
CA GLY A 141 -5.23 -17.65 7.50
C GLY A 141 -4.32 -17.37 6.30
N GLN A 142 -4.64 -17.94 5.13
CA GLN A 142 -3.83 -17.73 3.92
C GLN A 142 -3.69 -16.25 3.53
N GLU A 143 -4.72 -15.45 3.83
CA GLU A 143 -4.76 -14.00 3.65
C GLU A 143 -3.69 -13.29 4.48
N ASP A 144 -3.61 -13.60 5.78
CA ASP A 144 -2.64 -12.99 6.69
C ASP A 144 -1.22 -13.42 6.33
N ARG A 145 -1.04 -14.66 5.86
CA ARG A 145 0.27 -15.13 5.37
C ARG A 145 0.78 -14.27 4.22
N LYS A 146 -0.06 -13.92 3.25
CA LYS A 146 0.33 -13.04 2.12
C LYS A 146 0.68 -11.63 2.59
N ILE A 147 -0.07 -11.10 3.56
CA ILE A 147 0.21 -9.78 4.15
C ILE A 147 1.56 -9.80 4.88
N VAL A 148 1.82 -10.84 5.68
CA VAL A 148 3.11 -11.02 6.34
C VAL A 148 4.24 -11.17 5.33
N GLU A 149 4.07 -12.03 4.32
CA GLU A 149 5.07 -12.23 3.27
C GLU A 149 5.44 -10.92 2.57
N SER A 150 4.44 -10.12 2.21
CA SER A 150 4.62 -8.85 1.51
C SER A 150 5.29 -7.76 2.36
N LEU A 151 4.98 -7.70 3.66
CA LEU A 151 5.35 -6.56 4.51
C LEU A 151 6.50 -6.88 5.48
N PHE A 152 6.75 -8.15 5.77
CA PHE A 152 7.78 -8.60 6.72
C PHE A 152 9.17 -8.03 6.40
N PRO A 153 9.67 -8.06 5.15
CA PRO A 153 11.01 -7.55 4.88
C PRO A 153 11.19 -6.09 5.32
N ALA A 154 10.18 -5.26 5.08
CA ALA A 154 10.23 -3.85 5.45
C ALA A 154 10.16 -3.64 6.97
N MET A 155 9.33 -4.42 7.65
CA MET A 155 9.20 -4.35 9.10
C MET A 155 10.45 -4.87 9.84
N ALA A 156 11.16 -5.84 9.25
CA ALA A 156 12.32 -6.51 9.83
C ALA A 156 13.67 -5.83 9.54
N LEU A 157 13.70 -4.79 8.71
CA LEU A 157 14.94 -4.15 8.23
C LEU A 157 15.89 -3.71 9.36
N PHE A 158 15.31 -3.18 10.44
CA PHE A 158 16.05 -2.64 11.59
C PHE A 158 15.89 -3.50 12.85
N VAL A 159 15.75 -4.81 12.69
CA VAL A 159 15.60 -5.71 13.85
C VAL A 159 16.83 -5.63 14.78
N PRO A 160 16.66 -5.62 16.12
CA PRO A 160 17.76 -5.57 17.08
C PRO A 160 18.74 -6.74 16.90
N ASN A 161 20.03 -6.51 17.20
CA ASN A 161 21.10 -7.49 17.00
C ASN A 161 21.05 -8.10 15.58
N ARG A 162 20.89 -7.23 14.58
CA ARG A 162 20.55 -7.56 13.19
C ARG A 162 21.32 -8.74 12.62
N ILE A 163 22.65 -8.75 12.75
CA ILE A 163 23.50 -9.84 12.23
C ILE A 163 23.14 -11.19 12.90
N ALA A 164 23.06 -11.21 14.22
CA ALA A 164 22.70 -12.40 14.99
C ALA A 164 21.30 -12.91 14.66
N GLN A 165 20.34 -11.98 14.53
CA GLN A 165 18.95 -12.31 14.18
C GLN A 165 18.82 -12.88 12.77
N LEU A 166 19.51 -12.27 11.79
CA LEU A 166 19.52 -12.76 10.39
C LEU A 166 20.22 -14.11 10.29
N ALA A 167 21.35 -14.30 11.00
CA ALA A 167 22.07 -15.57 11.06
C ALA A 167 21.18 -16.69 11.62
N ALA A 168 20.46 -16.40 12.71
CA ALA A 168 19.49 -17.33 13.30
C ALA A 168 18.36 -17.69 12.33
N TRP A 169 17.76 -16.72 11.63
CA TRP A 169 16.69 -16.99 10.64
C TRP A 169 17.16 -17.74 9.40
N GLN A 170 18.40 -17.50 8.96
CA GLN A 170 19.00 -18.24 7.85
C GLN A 170 19.53 -19.62 8.26
N GLY A 171 19.66 -19.89 9.56
CA GLY A 171 20.23 -21.14 10.06
C GLY A 171 21.74 -21.24 9.82
N VAL A 172 22.45 -20.10 9.79
CA VAL A 172 23.90 -20.02 9.56
C VAL A 172 24.61 -19.42 10.77
N PRO A 173 25.91 -19.69 10.99
CA PRO A 173 26.69 -19.02 12.03
C PRO A 173 26.81 -17.50 11.79
N GLU A 174 26.87 -16.70 12.85
CA GLU A 174 27.00 -15.23 12.74
C GLU A 174 28.21 -14.79 11.91
N ILE A 175 29.33 -15.49 12.02
CA ILE A 175 30.55 -15.22 11.25
C ILE A 175 30.28 -15.33 9.74
N GLN A 176 29.46 -16.30 9.32
CA GLN A 176 29.11 -16.47 7.91
C GLN A 176 28.18 -15.34 7.44
N MET A 177 27.23 -14.91 8.27
CA MET A 177 26.37 -13.76 7.97
C MET A 177 27.18 -12.46 7.87
N THR A 178 28.10 -12.22 8.79
CA THR A 178 29.01 -11.06 8.73
C THR A 178 29.86 -11.08 7.46
N ALA A 179 30.42 -12.23 7.10
CA ALA A 179 31.19 -12.38 5.87
C ALA A 179 30.34 -12.13 4.61
N TYR A 180 29.08 -12.59 4.60
CA TYR A 180 28.14 -12.31 3.53
C TYR A 180 27.83 -10.82 3.42
N LEU A 181 27.52 -10.14 4.53
CA LEU A 181 27.27 -8.69 4.52
C LEU A 181 28.52 -7.86 4.16
N ALA A 182 29.72 -8.41 4.37
CA ALA A 182 30.97 -7.81 3.92
C ALA A 182 31.31 -8.08 2.44
N SER A 183 30.65 -9.06 1.80
CA SER A 183 30.95 -9.46 0.41
C SER A 183 30.64 -8.35 -0.60
N ASP A 184 31.37 -8.33 -1.72
CA ASP A 184 31.12 -7.37 -2.79
C ASP A 184 29.98 -7.88 -3.69
N ILE A 185 28.87 -7.13 -3.72
CA ILE A 185 27.67 -7.46 -4.50
C ILE A 185 27.38 -6.25 -5.39
N PRO A 186 27.10 -6.43 -6.69
CA PRO A 186 26.86 -5.32 -7.59
C PRO A 186 25.74 -4.40 -7.10
N ALA A 187 25.98 -3.09 -7.12
CA ALA A 187 25.07 -2.08 -6.58
C ALA A 187 23.64 -2.15 -7.17
N GLN A 188 23.51 -2.46 -8.47
CA GLN A 188 22.20 -2.59 -9.12
C GLN A 188 21.33 -3.70 -8.50
N HIS A 189 21.93 -4.84 -8.13
CA HIS A 189 21.18 -5.91 -7.46
C HIS A 189 20.74 -5.51 -6.05
N LEU A 190 21.57 -4.74 -5.35
CA LEU A 190 21.28 -4.23 -4.02
C LEU A 190 20.17 -3.17 -4.03
N ASP A 191 20.19 -2.26 -5.01
CA ASP A 191 19.12 -1.28 -5.19
C ASP A 191 17.77 -1.95 -5.48
N ASN A 192 17.77 -2.95 -6.36
CA ASN A 192 16.55 -3.71 -6.67
C ASN A 192 16.03 -4.51 -5.46
N ALA A 193 16.92 -5.09 -4.65
CA ALA A 193 16.53 -5.77 -3.42
C ALA A 193 15.88 -4.80 -2.41
N TYR A 194 16.43 -3.61 -2.25
CA TYR A 194 15.84 -2.59 -1.38
C TYR A 194 14.52 -2.06 -1.92
N ARG A 195 14.40 -1.86 -3.25
CA ARG A 195 13.13 -1.50 -3.90
C ARG A 195 12.05 -2.55 -3.64
N ASN A 196 12.37 -3.84 -3.79
CA ASN A 196 11.45 -4.95 -3.51
C ASN A 196 10.93 -4.94 -2.06
N LEU A 197 11.72 -4.40 -1.12
CA LEU A 197 11.31 -4.24 0.28
C LEU A 197 10.36 -3.05 0.47
N ILE A 198 10.63 -1.90 -0.14
CA ILE A 198 9.84 -0.66 0.12
C ILE A 198 8.62 -0.49 -0.79
N VAL A 199 8.64 -1.03 -2.01
CA VAL A 199 7.56 -0.83 -2.99
C VAL A 199 6.23 -1.44 -2.55
N PRO A 200 6.18 -2.66 -1.96
CA PRO A 200 4.92 -3.21 -1.45
C PRO A 200 4.20 -2.33 -0.42
N PRO A 201 4.81 -1.94 0.73
CA PRO A 201 4.13 -1.07 1.70
C PRO A 201 3.83 0.32 1.13
N LEU A 202 4.69 0.87 0.26
CA LEU A 202 4.44 2.16 -0.38
C LEU A 202 3.19 2.11 -1.27
N THR A 203 3.11 1.09 -2.13
CA THR A 203 2.05 0.95 -3.14
C THR A 203 0.71 0.59 -2.49
N LEU A 204 0.71 -0.37 -1.56
CA LEU A 204 -0.47 -0.73 -0.77
C LEU A 204 -0.98 0.46 0.03
N GLY A 205 -0.07 1.15 0.73
CA GLY A 205 -0.42 2.26 1.58
C GLY A 205 -1.07 3.41 0.81
N ILE A 206 -0.45 3.85 -0.28
CA ILE A 206 -0.97 4.98 -1.07
C ILE A 206 -2.26 4.61 -1.81
N SER A 207 -2.32 3.41 -2.42
CA SER A 207 -3.53 2.96 -3.11
C SER A 207 -4.72 2.85 -2.14
N LEU A 208 -4.52 2.22 -0.97
CA LEU A 208 -5.57 2.12 0.04
C LEU A 208 -6.03 3.51 0.52
N PHE A 209 -5.11 4.44 0.76
CA PHE A 209 -5.45 5.81 1.15
C PHE A 209 -6.41 6.47 0.14
N PHE A 210 -6.11 6.39 -1.16
CA PHE A 210 -6.96 6.98 -2.20
C PHE A 210 -8.27 6.21 -2.42
N ALA A 211 -8.27 4.89 -2.25
CA ALA A 211 -9.48 4.09 -2.27
C ALA A 211 -10.46 4.53 -1.17
N LEU A 212 -9.96 4.68 0.07
CA LEU A 212 -10.77 5.12 1.21
C LEU A 212 -11.25 6.57 1.08
N LEU A 213 -10.38 7.47 0.60
CA LEU A 213 -10.75 8.86 0.35
C LEU A 213 -11.87 8.95 -0.69
N ASN A 214 -11.74 8.24 -1.81
CA ASN A 214 -12.76 8.23 -2.85
C ASN A 214 -14.03 7.50 -2.40
N LEU A 215 -13.94 6.45 -1.59
CA LEU A 215 -15.08 5.77 -1.00
C LEU A 215 -15.88 6.71 -0.08
N ALA A 216 -15.19 7.44 0.81
CA ALA A 216 -15.83 8.45 1.66
C ALA A 216 -16.51 9.55 0.83
N GLN A 217 -15.85 10.02 -0.24
CA GLN A 217 -16.41 11.03 -1.14
C GLN A 217 -17.62 10.50 -1.93
N LEU A 218 -17.59 9.23 -2.35
CA LEU A 218 -18.70 8.56 -3.02
C LEU A 218 -19.91 8.46 -2.09
N ILE A 219 -19.73 7.89 -0.90
CA ILE A 219 -20.80 7.73 0.11
C ILE A 219 -21.39 9.10 0.47
N SER A 220 -20.55 10.09 0.75
CA SER A 220 -21.01 11.45 1.04
C SER A 220 -21.81 12.05 -0.12
N SER A 221 -21.38 11.82 -1.37
CA SER A 221 -22.09 12.32 -2.54
C SER A 221 -23.41 11.57 -2.81
N ILE A 222 -23.55 10.33 -2.36
CA ILE A 222 -24.82 9.62 -2.43
C ILE A 222 -25.78 10.12 -1.36
N ILE A 223 -25.32 10.32 -0.12
CA ILE A 223 -26.16 10.64 1.05
C ILE A 223 -26.55 12.13 1.09
N SER A 224 -25.62 13.04 0.81
CA SER A 224 -25.83 14.49 1.00
C SER A 224 -27.05 15.05 0.26
N PRO A 225 -27.39 14.63 -0.98
CA PRO A 225 -28.59 15.10 -1.67
C PRO A 225 -29.91 14.82 -0.95
N TRP A 226 -30.01 13.71 -0.20
CA TRP A 226 -31.23 13.33 0.52
C TRP A 226 -31.47 14.22 1.74
N ILE A 227 -30.40 14.75 2.32
CA ILE A 227 -30.47 15.55 3.56
C ILE A 227 -30.54 17.05 3.25
N TRP A 228 -29.70 17.53 2.32
CA TRP A 228 -29.52 18.97 2.07
C TRP A 228 -29.64 19.37 0.60
N GLY A 229 -30.01 18.43 -0.28
CA GLY A 229 -30.03 18.67 -1.72
C GLY A 229 -28.65 18.72 -2.36
N VAL A 230 -28.63 18.69 -3.70
CA VAL A 230 -27.39 18.57 -4.52
C VAL A 230 -26.46 19.77 -4.40
N GLN A 231 -26.96 20.93 -3.94
CA GLN A 231 -26.24 22.21 -3.93
C GLN A 231 -25.35 22.42 -2.69
N ALA A 232 -25.48 21.58 -1.65
CA ALA A 232 -24.78 21.74 -0.38
C ALA A 232 -23.31 21.27 -0.41
N SER A 233 -22.49 21.86 -1.29
CA SER A 233 -21.11 21.42 -1.59
C SER A 233 -20.20 21.40 -0.36
N TYR A 234 -20.23 22.42 0.49
CA TYR A 234 -19.43 22.49 1.72
C TYR A 234 -19.82 21.41 2.74
N LYS A 235 -21.13 21.20 2.95
CA LYS A 235 -21.62 20.16 3.87
C LYS A 235 -21.23 18.77 3.39
N ARG A 236 -21.32 18.51 2.09
CA ARG A 236 -20.86 17.27 1.48
C ARG A 236 -19.36 17.04 1.67
N PHE A 237 -18.54 18.09 1.52
CA PHE A 237 -17.11 18.00 1.81
C PHE A 237 -16.86 17.65 3.28
N ALA A 238 -17.51 18.33 4.23
CA ALA A 238 -17.39 18.04 5.65
C ALA A 238 -17.78 16.59 5.99
N VAL A 239 -18.93 16.10 5.48
CA VAL A 239 -19.35 14.70 5.65
C VAL A 239 -18.35 13.73 5.03
N SER A 240 -17.79 14.07 3.87
CA SER A 240 -16.75 13.24 3.25
C SER A 240 -15.49 13.14 4.10
N MET A 241 -15.04 14.23 4.72
CA MET A 241 -13.84 14.20 5.57
C MET A 241 -14.12 13.48 6.89
N ALA A 242 -15.31 13.64 7.47
CA ALA A 242 -15.73 12.89 8.65
C ALA A 242 -15.81 11.38 8.37
N LEU A 243 -16.43 10.98 7.25
CA LEU A 243 -16.46 9.59 6.81
C LEU A 243 -15.06 9.06 6.53
N PHE A 244 -14.20 9.85 5.87
CA PHE A 244 -12.83 9.45 5.61
C PHE A 244 -12.08 9.19 6.92
N GLY A 245 -12.18 10.07 7.92
CA GLY A 245 -11.61 9.85 9.25
C GLY A 245 -12.15 8.61 9.95
N LEU A 246 -13.44 8.29 9.76
CA LEU A 246 -14.03 7.06 10.28
C LEU A 246 -13.47 5.80 9.58
N LEU A 247 -13.36 5.82 8.24
CA LEU A 247 -12.76 4.71 7.48
C LEU A 247 -11.28 4.52 7.83
N LEU A 248 -10.53 5.61 8.03
CA LEU A 248 -9.15 5.56 8.52
C LEU A 248 -9.10 4.94 9.92
N THR A 249 -9.94 5.38 10.85
CA THR A 249 -10.00 4.78 12.20
C THR A 249 -10.35 3.28 12.13
N TYR A 250 -11.29 2.89 11.28
CA TYR A 250 -11.64 1.48 11.06
C TYR A 250 -10.47 0.67 10.47
N SER A 251 -9.58 1.32 9.70
CA SER A 251 -8.37 0.69 9.18
C SER A 251 -7.42 0.24 10.31
N PHE A 252 -7.47 0.87 11.49
CA PHE A 252 -6.69 0.44 12.67
C PHE A 252 -7.41 -0.59 13.54
N ALA A 253 -8.68 -0.91 13.25
CA ALA A 253 -9.42 -1.95 13.96
C ALA A 253 -9.05 -3.36 13.48
N GLY A 254 -8.33 -3.47 12.36
CA GLY A 254 -7.91 -4.74 11.76
C GLY A 254 -6.96 -5.52 12.67
N HIS A 255 -7.18 -6.82 12.74
CA HIS A 255 -6.24 -7.71 13.40
C HIS A 255 -5.18 -8.15 12.37
N ASN A 256 -3.95 -7.68 12.52
CA ASN A 256 -2.78 -8.23 11.85
C ASN A 256 -1.99 -9.08 12.86
N PRO A 257 -1.93 -10.41 12.69
CA PRO A 257 -1.28 -11.30 13.66
C PRO A 257 0.19 -10.96 13.92
N PHE A 258 0.90 -10.44 12.91
CA PHE A 258 2.30 -10.07 13.04
C PHE A 258 2.47 -8.74 13.80
N VAL A 259 1.74 -7.69 13.41
CA VAL A 259 1.89 -6.38 14.07
C VAL A 259 1.35 -6.38 15.50
N HIS A 260 0.39 -7.24 15.82
CA HIS A 260 -0.08 -7.41 17.21
C HIS A 260 0.78 -8.39 18.03
N SER A 261 1.77 -9.05 17.42
CA SER A 261 2.62 -10.00 18.13
C SER A 261 3.56 -9.29 19.12
N GLN A 262 3.98 -10.04 20.14
CA GLN A 262 4.99 -9.54 21.09
C GLN A 262 6.32 -9.26 20.42
N ALA A 263 6.69 -10.07 19.41
CA ALA A 263 7.89 -9.86 18.62
C ALA A 263 7.86 -8.46 18.01
N TYR A 264 6.82 -8.11 17.24
CA TYR A 264 6.76 -6.79 16.59
C TYR A 264 6.72 -5.64 17.61
N GLN A 265 5.84 -5.71 18.60
CA GLN A 265 5.63 -4.61 19.54
C GLN A 265 6.85 -4.32 20.43
N GLN A 266 7.61 -5.35 20.81
CA GLN A 266 8.74 -5.18 21.73
C GLN A 266 10.08 -5.05 21.01
N ASP A 267 10.27 -5.76 19.88
CA ASP A 267 11.58 -5.89 19.26
C ASP A 267 11.71 -5.07 17.96
N PHE A 268 10.67 -4.98 17.12
CA PHE A 268 10.80 -4.40 15.76
C PHE A 268 10.35 -2.94 15.72
N ARG A 269 9.20 -2.65 16.35
CA ARG A 269 8.51 -1.37 16.21
C ARG A 269 9.39 -0.18 16.59
N LYS A 270 10.03 -0.27 17.76
CA LYS A 270 10.81 0.85 18.30
C LYS A 270 11.99 1.20 17.39
N THR A 271 12.75 0.21 16.92
CA THR A 271 13.93 0.45 16.08
C THR A 271 13.52 0.94 14.69
N LEU A 272 12.47 0.38 14.09
CA LEU A 272 11.94 0.86 12.81
C LEU A 272 11.58 2.35 12.85
N TRP A 273 10.85 2.80 13.87
CA TRP A 273 10.50 4.22 14.05
C TRP A 273 11.68 5.13 14.38
N GLN A 274 12.77 4.58 14.92
CA GLN A 274 13.97 5.34 15.26
C GLN A 274 14.89 5.53 14.04
N GLU A 275 15.06 4.48 13.23
CA GLU A 275 15.97 4.46 12.09
C GLU A 275 15.34 5.06 10.83
N ASP A 276 14.09 4.67 10.47
CA ASP A 276 13.39 5.19 9.29
C ASP A 276 11.90 5.42 9.55
N ARG A 277 11.57 6.67 9.88
CA ARG A 277 10.19 7.09 10.13
C ARG A 277 9.29 6.98 8.90
N THR A 278 9.82 7.20 7.71
CA THR A 278 9.03 7.17 6.48
C THR A 278 8.61 5.73 6.21
N LEU A 279 9.56 4.80 6.27
CA LEU A 279 9.28 3.39 6.14
C LEU A 279 8.32 2.90 7.24
N ALA A 280 8.56 3.29 8.50
CA ALA A 280 7.71 2.92 9.63
C ALA A 280 6.24 3.31 9.42
N VAL A 281 5.98 4.54 8.97
CA VAL A 281 4.62 5.02 8.68
C VAL A 281 3.98 4.18 7.57
N LEU A 282 4.70 3.94 6.47
CA LEU A 282 4.18 3.20 5.32
C LEU A 282 3.89 1.74 5.67
N THR A 283 4.78 1.09 6.41
CA THR A 283 4.61 -0.31 6.82
C THR A 283 3.49 -0.45 7.84
N GLU A 284 3.44 0.38 8.90
CA GLU A 284 2.36 0.27 9.90
C GLU A 284 1.00 0.59 9.29
N TRP A 285 0.91 1.65 8.48
CA TRP A 285 -0.31 2.00 7.78
C TRP A 285 -0.82 0.84 6.92
N SER A 286 0.07 0.21 6.15
CA SER A 286 -0.28 -0.93 5.30
C SER A 286 -0.65 -2.16 6.12
N SER A 287 0.11 -2.47 7.16
CA SER A 287 -0.11 -3.65 7.99
C SER A 287 -1.40 -3.59 8.78
N TYR A 288 -1.83 -2.42 9.24
CA TYR A 288 -3.13 -2.25 9.89
C TYR A 288 -4.27 -2.16 8.86
N GLY A 289 -4.10 -1.32 7.84
CA GLY A 289 -5.19 -1.01 6.92
C GLY A 289 -5.57 -2.16 6.01
N VAL A 290 -4.59 -2.84 5.40
CA VAL A 290 -4.86 -3.88 4.40
C VAL A 290 -5.76 -5.01 4.94
N PRO A 291 -5.53 -5.59 6.14
CA PRO A 291 -6.43 -6.60 6.71
C PRO A 291 -7.88 -6.14 6.86
N SER A 292 -8.11 -4.92 7.36
CA SER A 292 -9.48 -4.39 7.56
C SER A 292 -10.30 -4.30 6.28
N TRP A 293 -9.63 -4.14 5.14
CA TRP A 293 -10.27 -3.96 3.85
C TRP A 293 -10.16 -5.18 2.93
N TYR A 294 -9.48 -6.23 3.39
CA TYR A 294 -9.28 -7.45 2.60
C TYR A 294 -10.60 -8.11 2.13
N PRO A 295 -11.66 -8.24 2.96
CA PRO A 295 -12.91 -8.84 2.49
C PRO A 295 -13.54 -8.08 1.32
N LEU A 296 -13.48 -6.74 1.35
CA LEU A 296 -13.97 -5.89 0.27
C LEU A 296 -13.05 -5.98 -0.96
N ALA A 297 -11.73 -6.00 -0.75
CA ALA A 297 -10.72 -6.19 -1.77
C ALA A 297 -10.91 -7.49 -2.56
N HIS A 298 -11.07 -8.60 -1.84
CA HIS A 298 -11.36 -9.92 -2.40
C HIS A 298 -12.69 -9.92 -3.17
N TRP A 299 -13.76 -9.36 -2.58
CA TRP A 299 -15.06 -9.30 -3.26
C TRP A 299 -14.98 -8.50 -4.57
N CYS A 300 -14.33 -7.34 -4.56
CA CYS A 300 -14.13 -6.55 -5.78
C CYS A 300 -13.33 -7.34 -6.82
N ASN A 301 -12.26 -8.03 -6.42
CA ASN A 301 -11.45 -8.81 -7.34
C ASN A 301 -12.26 -9.94 -8.03
N GLN A 302 -12.98 -10.73 -7.24
CA GLN A 302 -13.76 -11.87 -7.71
C GLN A 302 -14.88 -11.45 -8.67
N TYR A 303 -15.62 -10.38 -8.34
CA TYR A 303 -16.84 -10.03 -9.08
C TYR A 303 -16.65 -8.93 -10.12
N VAL A 304 -15.67 -8.03 -9.95
CA VAL A 304 -15.44 -6.91 -10.87
C VAL A 304 -14.33 -7.22 -11.86
N LEU A 305 -13.18 -7.69 -11.38
CA LEU A 305 -12.08 -8.08 -12.27
C LEU A 305 -12.16 -9.51 -12.78
N ARG A 306 -12.96 -10.38 -12.15
CA ARG A 306 -13.05 -11.81 -12.49
C ARG A 306 -11.67 -12.46 -12.60
N ASP A 307 -10.81 -12.17 -11.61
CA ASP A 307 -9.44 -12.67 -11.51
C ASP A 307 -8.48 -12.26 -12.64
N VAL A 308 -8.82 -11.23 -13.44
CA VAL A 308 -7.90 -10.67 -14.45
C VAL A 308 -6.68 -10.08 -13.76
N LYS A 309 -5.51 -10.69 -13.97
CA LYS A 309 -4.24 -10.22 -13.41
C LYS A 309 -3.74 -8.96 -14.11
N LEU A 310 -3.53 -7.89 -13.35
CA LEU A 310 -2.90 -6.66 -13.81
C LEU A 310 -1.40 -6.92 -14.03
N ARG A 311 -1.00 -7.02 -15.30
CA ARG A 311 0.41 -7.11 -15.72
C ARG A 311 0.87 -5.76 -16.26
N ARG A 312 2.19 -5.53 -16.28
CA ARG A 312 2.75 -4.35 -16.94
C ARG A 312 2.26 -4.32 -18.41
N PRO A 313 1.71 -3.19 -18.89
CA PRO A 313 1.48 -3.02 -20.31
C PRO A 313 2.85 -2.80 -20.96
N TYR A 314 3.40 -3.87 -21.54
CA TYR A 314 4.68 -3.95 -22.26
C TYR A 314 5.95 -3.92 -21.40
#